data_AF-A0A967GZ22-F1
#
_entry.id   AF-A0A967GZ22-F1
#
_cell.length_a   1.000
_cell.length_b   1.000
_cell.length_c   1.000
_cell.angle_alpha   90.00
_cell.angle_beta   90.00
_cell.angle_gamma   90.00
#
_symmetry.space_group_name_H-M   'P 1'
#
loop_
_entity.id
_entity.type
_entity.pdbx_description
1 polymer ?
#
loop_
_entity_poly.entity_id
_entity_poly.type
_entity_poly.pdbx_seq_one_letter_code
_entity_poly.pdbx_strand_id
1 'polypeptide(L)'
;LGASYAGHLAVTGSSGPGLSLKSETLGYASMAELPLLVVNVQRGGPSTGLPTSVEQSDLLQAIYGSHGDSPHIVVAPRDVED
;
A
#
# COMPACT_ATOMS: atom_id res chain seq x y z
N LEU A 1 -7.74 8.56 4.35
CA LEU A 1 -8.20 8.61 5.75
C LEU A 1 -9.38 9.54 5.96
N GLY A 2 -9.24 10.86 5.78
CA GLY A 2 -10.36 11.79 6.03
C GLY A 2 -11.66 11.44 5.29
N ALA A 3 -11.58 11.08 4.00
CA ALA A 3 -12.74 10.61 3.24
C ALA A 3 -13.38 9.32 3.82
N SER A 4 -12.54 8.37 4.25
CA SER A 4 -12.98 7.12 4.89
C SER A 4 -13.69 7.40 6.22
N TYR A 5 -13.11 8.27 7.04
CA TYR A 5 -13.73 8.73 8.29
C TYR A 5 -15.08 9.42 8.05
N ALA A 6 -15.21 10.16 6.94
CA ALA A 6 -16.47 10.78 6.51
C ALA A 6 -17.47 9.80 5.85
N GLY A 7 -17.23 8.49 5.90
CA GLY A 7 -18.14 7.47 5.37
C GLY A 7 -18.08 7.24 3.86
N HIS A 8 -17.03 7.73 3.19
CA HIS A 8 -16.84 7.55 1.74
C HIS A 8 -15.76 6.50 1.45
N LEU A 9 -15.87 5.82 0.31
CA LEU A 9 -14.79 4.95 -0.18
C LEU A 9 -13.52 5.78 -0.44
N ALA A 10 -12.45 5.47 0.28
CA ALA A 10 -11.15 6.11 0.10
C ALA A 10 -10.16 5.19 -0.62
N VAL A 11 -9.58 5.68 -1.72
CA VAL A 11 -8.62 4.95 -2.54
C VAL A 11 -7.40 5.83 -2.82
N THR A 12 -6.21 5.24 -2.85
CA THR A 12 -4.99 5.92 -3.33
C THR A 12 -4.09 4.94 -4.08
N GLY A 13 -3.30 5.44 -5.04
CA GLY A 13 -2.32 4.67 -5.79
C GLY A 13 -0.90 5.17 -5.54
N SER A 14 0.08 4.26 -5.53
CA SER A 14 1.50 4.56 -5.31
C SER A 14 2.38 3.43 -5.87
N SER A 15 3.70 3.56 -5.68
CA SER A 15 4.71 2.51 -5.85
C SER A 15 5.63 2.47 -4.60
N GLY A 16 6.59 1.54 -4.53
CA GLY A 16 7.48 1.27 -3.38
C GLY A 16 7.87 2.48 -2.52
N PRO A 17 8.53 3.54 -3.05
CA PRO A 17 8.91 4.69 -2.22
C PRO A 17 7.74 5.44 -1.58
N GLY A 18 6.64 5.60 -2.32
CA GLY A 18 5.45 6.23 -1.77
C GLY A 18 4.69 5.31 -0.81
N LEU A 19 4.79 3.98 -0.97
CA LEU A 19 4.28 3.03 0.02
C LEU A 19 5.08 3.14 1.33
N SER A 20 6.40 3.28 1.26
CA SER A 20 7.26 3.51 2.44
C SER A 20 6.82 4.74 3.23
N LEU A 21 6.50 5.84 2.54
CA LEU A 21 6.01 7.06 3.19
C LEU A 21 4.60 6.92 3.78
N LYS A 22 3.81 5.97 3.29
CA LYS A 22 2.44 5.72 3.76
C LYS A 22 2.35 4.72 4.90
N SER A 23 3.42 3.99 5.21
CA SER A 23 3.45 2.94 6.24
C SER A 23 2.89 3.36 7.60
N GLU A 24 3.19 4.58 8.05
CA GLU A 24 2.66 5.13 9.32
C GLU A 24 1.15 5.36 9.24
N THR A 25 0.68 5.95 8.13
CA THR A 25 -0.74 6.20 7.89
C THR A 25 -1.55 4.91 7.75
N LEU A 26 -0.95 3.86 7.17
CA LEU A 26 -1.55 2.53 7.09
C LEU A 26 -1.69 1.88 8.46
N GLY A 27 -0.67 2.03 9.31
CA GLY A 27 -0.73 1.62 10.71
C GLY A 27 -1.90 2.29 11.45
N TYR A 28 -2.05 3.61 11.27
CA TYR A 28 -3.17 4.34 11.84
C TYR A 28 -4.54 3.90 11.28
N ALA A 29 -4.63 3.60 9.97
CA ALA A 29 -5.86 3.11 9.35
C ALA A 29 -6.33 1.80 10.00
N SER A 30 -5.39 0.87 10.24
CA SER A 30 -5.64 -0.40 10.93
C SER A 30 -6.09 -0.18 12.38
N MET A 31 -5.36 0.64 13.14
CA MET A 31 -5.70 0.97 14.53
C MET A 31 -7.08 1.63 14.68
N ALA A 32 -7.43 2.53 13.75
CA ALA A 32 -8.69 3.27 13.78
C ALA A 32 -9.86 2.54 13.08
N GLU A 33 -9.64 1.31 12.61
CA GLU A 33 -10.62 0.52 11.85
C GLU A 33 -11.20 1.26 10.63
N LEU A 34 -10.37 2.07 9.97
CA LEU A 34 -10.78 2.87 8.82
C LEU A 34 -10.54 2.12 7.50
N PRO A 35 -11.59 1.86 6.70
CA PRO A 35 -11.43 1.21 5.40
C PRO A 35 -10.63 2.11 4.45
N LEU A 36 -9.56 1.58 3.87
CA LEU A 36 -8.71 2.28 2.91
C LEU A 36 -8.15 1.28 1.89
N LEU A 37 -8.34 1.58 0.60
CA LEU A 37 -7.72 0.81 -0.47
C LEU A 37 -6.45 1.51 -0.96
N VAL A 38 -5.33 0.78 -0.99
CA VAL A 38 -4.07 1.26 -1.56
C VAL A 38 -3.64 0.36 -2.70
N VAL A 39 -3.51 0.92 -3.89
CA VAL A 39 -2.97 0.22 -5.06
C VAL A 39 -1.47 0.44 -5.11
N ASN A 40 -0.70 -0.63 -4.88
CA ASN A 40 0.76 -0.61 -5.06
C ASN A 40 1.14 -1.12 -6.46
N VAL A 41 1.43 -0.20 -7.37
CA VAL A 41 1.97 -0.53 -8.70
C VAL A 41 3.48 -0.75 -8.57
N GLN A 42 3.87 -2.01 -8.39
CA GLN A 42 5.26 -2.37 -8.11
C GLN A 42 6.18 -2.09 -9.31
N ARG A 43 7.35 -1.53 -9.03
CA ARG A 43 8.41 -1.20 -10.00
C ARG A 43 9.77 -1.55 -9.40
N GLY A 44 10.82 -1.54 -10.21
CA GLY A 44 12.17 -1.90 -9.77
C GLY A 44 12.67 -1.02 -8.61
N GLY A 45 13.17 -1.65 -7.55
CA GLY A 45 13.72 -1.01 -6.34
C GLY A 45 15.23 -1.22 -6.19
N PRO A 46 15.84 -0.93 -5.01
CA PRO A 46 15.29 -0.17 -3.88
C PRO A 46 15.39 1.36 -4.09
N SER A 47 14.80 2.14 -3.17
CA SER A 47 14.77 3.62 -3.25
C SER A 47 14.17 4.08 -4.58
N THR A 48 14.80 5.02 -5.30
CA THR A 48 14.35 5.43 -6.64
C THR A 48 14.28 4.26 -7.61
N GLY A 49 15.19 3.30 -7.48
CA GLY A 49 15.26 2.08 -8.27
C GLY A 49 15.24 2.33 -9.78
N LEU A 50 14.44 1.54 -10.50
CA LEU A 50 14.24 1.61 -11.94
C LEU A 50 12.77 1.98 -12.23
N PRO A 51 12.46 3.29 -12.42
CA PRO A 51 11.07 3.74 -12.45
C PRO A 51 10.17 3.14 -13.52
N THR A 52 10.77 2.72 -14.64
CA THR A 52 10.05 2.19 -15.79
C THR A 52 10.21 0.68 -15.94
N SER A 53 10.94 0.03 -15.04
CA SER A 53 11.10 -1.43 -15.04
C SER A 53 10.17 -2.04 -14.00
N VAL A 54 9.61 -3.21 -14.32
CA VAL A 54 8.74 -3.96 -13.42
C VAL A 54 9.56 -4.87 -12.49
N GLU A 55 9.09 -5.01 -11.26
CA GLU A 55 9.62 -5.95 -10.28
C GLU A 55 8.50 -6.28 -9.28
N GLN A 56 8.57 -7.42 -8.59
CA GLN A 56 7.58 -7.88 -7.61
C GLN A 56 8.20 -7.99 -6.20
N SER A 57 8.99 -6.99 -5.80
CA SER A 57 9.79 -7.03 -4.57
C SER A 57 9.16 -6.32 -3.37
N ASP A 58 7.97 -5.74 -3.50
CA ASP A 58 7.31 -5.00 -2.41
C ASP A 58 6.41 -5.90 -1.52
N LEU A 59 6.31 -7.21 -1.78
CA LEU A 59 5.38 -8.10 -1.08
C LEU A 59 5.53 -8.02 0.46
N LEU A 60 6.75 -8.16 0.97
CA LEU A 60 6.99 -8.13 2.41
C LEU A 60 6.75 -6.74 3.00
N GLN A 61 7.00 -5.68 2.23
CA GLN A 61 6.67 -4.32 2.64
C GLN A 61 5.15 -4.11 2.71
N ALA A 62 4.38 -4.67 1.79
CA ALA A 62 2.93 -4.58 1.81
C ALA A 62 2.32 -5.32 3.02
N ILE A 63 2.90 -6.45 3.43
CA ILE A 63 2.42 -7.25 4.57
C ILE A 63 2.90 -6.68 5.91
N TYR A 64 4.17 -6.28 6.01
CA TYR A 64 4.85 -5.98 7.27
C TYR A 64 5.44 -4.56 7.35
N GLY A 65 5.07 -3.67 6.43
CA GLY A 65 5.70 -2.36 6.32
C GLY A 65 5.32 -1.35 7.40
N SER A 66 4.29 -1.63 8.20
CA SER A 66 3.86 -0.81 9.33
C SER A 66 4.50 -1.30 10.64
N HIS A 67 4.73 -0.39 11.58
CA HIS A 67 5.26 -0.74 12.90
C HIS A 67 4.18 -1.39 13.78
N GLY A 68 4.62 -2.26 14.70
CA GLY A 68 3.73 -3.01 15.58
C GLY A 68 2.91 -4.08 14.84
N ASP A 69 1.91 -4.64 15.52
CA ASP A 69 1.01 -5.64 14.95
C ASP A 69 -0.14 -4.93 14.21
N SER A 70 0.12 -4.53 12.96
CA SER A 70 -0.85 -3.85 12.10
C SER A 70 -1.18 -4.74 10.89
N PRO A 71 -2.24 -5.56 10.97
CA PRO A 71 -2.57 -6.48 9.89
C PRO A 71 -3.10 -5.74 8.66
N HIS A 72 -2.60 -6.13 7.48
CA HIS A 72 -3.06 -5.65 6.18
C HIS A 72 -3.63 -6.81 5.35
N ILE A 73 -4.75 -6.56 4.68
CA ILE A 73 -5.26 -7.48 3.64
C ILE A 73 -4.50 -7.15 2.36
N VAL A 74 -3.72 -8.11 1.86
CA VAL A 74 -2.89 -7.95 0.65
C VAL A 74 -3.38 -8.90 -0.43
N VAL A 75 -3.71 -8.34 -1.60
CA VAL A 75 -4.08 -9.06 -2.82
C VAL A 75 -3.15 -8.65 -3.96
N ALA A 76 -2.88 -9.58 -4.87
CA ALA A 76 -2.01 -9.36 -6.03
C ALA A 76 -2.73 -9.86 -7.30
N PRO A 77 -3.23 -8.94 -8.15
CA PRO A 77 -3.85 -9.31 -9.41
C PRO A 77 -2.81 -9.88 -10.39
N ARG A 78 -3.21 -10.80 -11.27
CA ARG A 78 -2.33 -11.44 -12.24
C ARG A 78 -2.43 -10.81 -13.62
N ASP A 79 -3.62 -10.44 -14.05
CA ASP A 79 -3.89 -9.92 -15.39
C ASP A 79 -4.76 -8.65 -15.34
N VAL A 80 -5.39 -8.29 -16.47
CA VAL A 80 -6.16 -7.04 -16.62
C VAL A 80 -7.62 -7.21 -16.14
N GLU A 81 -8.11 -8.44 -16.11
CA GLU A 81 -9.48 -8.73 -15.65
C GLU A 81 -9.54 -8.75 -14.12
N ASP A 82 -8.47 -9.22 -13.47
CA ASP A 82 -8.24 -9.13 -12.02
C ASP A 82 -8.11 -7.68 -11.52
#